data_AF-A0A8D8HVA8-F1
#
_entry.id   AF-A0A8D8HVA8-F1
#
_cell.length_a   1.000
_cell.length_b   1.000
_cell.length_c   1.000
_cell.angle_alpha   90.00
_cell.angle_beta   90.00
_cell.angle_gamma   90.00
#
_symmetry.space_group_name_H-M   'P 1'
#
loop_
_entity.id
_entity.type
_entity.pdbx_description
1 polymer ?
#
loop_
_entity_poly.entity_id
_entity_poly.type
_entity_poly.pdbx_seq_one_letter_code
_entity_poly.pdbx_strand_id
1 'polypeptide(L)'
;MEFSRRSRLRLEDEFNEDAALEGLICHNVALYLLPPMVDLAIEDFETLALERLKVLRILEQATAKNVKIGSDEGRESILNEMNHAELKAYARLCTGNRNTDLDMEARRRDYVSHFILRFAYCRSEELRRWFVTREMELFRLKFSGLSSQDVADFIEEFDMDYTPLTADERAEVKEGLYDSTGYQTVSQIDTMDFYKVPFTDVLDLVR
;
A
#
# COMPACT_ATOMS: atom_id res chain seq x y z
N MET A 1 -34.67 -38.69 -12.22
CA MET A 1 -34.20 -37.42 -12.83
C MET A 1 -32.91 -37.05 -12.14
N GLU A 2 -31.86 -36.95 -12.93
CA GLU A 2 -30.45 -37.03 -12.53
C GLU A 2 -29.98 -35.80 -11.74
N PHE A 3 -29.25 -36.05 -10.66
CA PHE A 3 -28.44 -35.05 -10.00
C PHE A 3 -27.34 -34.61 -10.96
N SER A 4 -27.52 -33.46 -11.59
CA SER A 4 -26.47 -32.80 -12.36
C SER A 4 -25.31 -32.50 -11.42
N ARG A 5 -24.30 -33.37 -11.45
CA ARG A 5 -22.95 -33.04 -10.98
C ARG A 5 -22.50 -31.89 -11.86
N ARG A 6 -22.68 -30.65 -11.37
CA ARG A 6 -21.93 -29.50 -11.89
C ARG A 6 -20.46 -29.86 -11.70
N SER A 7 -19.90 -30.41 -12.77
CA SER A 7 -18.47 -30.51 -13.00
C SER A 7 -17.88 -29.21 -12.49
N ARG A 8 -17.02 -29.30 -11.48
CA ARG A 8 -16.08 -28.22 -11.20
C ARG A 8 -15.39 -28.00 -12.53
N LEU A 9 -15.76 -26.94 -13.22
CA LEU A 9 -14.94 -26.35 -14.25
C LEU A 9 -13.65 -25.99 -13.51
N ARG A 10 -12.72 -26.96 -13.45
CA ARG A 10 -11.31 -26.64 -13.59
C ARG A 10 -11.28 -25.89 -14.91
N LEU A 11 -11.27 -24.58 -14.80
CA LEU A 11 -10.73 -23.73 -15.84
C LEU A 11 -9.25 -24.08 -15.85
N GLU A 12 -8.93 -25.16 -16.55
CA GLU A 12 -7.62 -25.36 -17.16
C GLU A 12 -7.54 -24.35 -18.30
N ASP A 13 -7.45 -23.09 -17.90
CA ASP A 13 -6.94 -22.03 -18.73
C ASP A 13 -5.75 -21.55 -17.90
N GLU A 14 -4.57 -22.10 -18.18
CA GLU A 14 -3.27 -21.53 -17.80
C GLU A 14 -3.14 -20.16 -18.50
N PHE A 15 -4.07 -19.25 -18.20
CA PHE A 15 -4.08 -17.87 -18.64
C PHE A 15 -3.04 -17.15 -17.79
N ASN A 16 -1.77 -17.47 -18.05
CA ASN A 16 -0.56 -16.89 -17.50
C ASN A 16 -0.81 -16.20 -16.14
N GLU A 17 -1.17 -17.01 -15.14
CA GLU A 17 -1.66 -16.53 -13.83
C GLU A 17 -0.62 -15.63 -13.15
N ASP A 18 0.66 -15.92 -13.38
CA ASP A 18 1.78 -15.08 -12.97
C ASP A 18 1.83 -13.74 -13.72
N ALA A 19 1.46 -13.67 -15.02
CA ALA A 19 1.38 -12.39 -15.72
C ALA A 19 0.17 -11.54 -15.29
N ALA A 20 -0.94 -12.18 -14.88
CA ALA A 20 -2.05 -11.47 -14.26
C ALA A 20 -1.65 -10.86 -12.91
N LEU A 21 -0.80 -11.57 -12.15
CA LEU A 21 -0.22 -11.05 -10.93
C LEU A 21 0.75 -9.89 -11.19
N GLU A 22 1.64 -10.02 -12.19
CA GLU A 22 2.58 -8.97 -12.60
C GLU A 22 1.86 -7.65 -12.93
N GLY A 23 0.71 -7.72 -13.61
CA GLY A 23 -0.14 -6.55 -13.85
C GLY A 23 -0.75 -5.94 -12.59
N LEU A 24 -0.93 -6.72 -11.52
CA LEU A 24 -1.44 -6.24 -10.22
C LEU A 24 -0.34 -5.70 -9.30
N ILE A 25 0.93 -6.02 -9.58
CA ILE A 25 2.11 -5.61 -8.79
C ILE A 25 3.02 -4.64 -9.56
N CYS A 26 2.41 -3.76 -10.36
CA CYS A 26 3.08 -2.69 -11.09
C CYS A 26 3.82 -1.68 -10.20
N HIS A 27 3.43 -1.56 -8.92
CA HIS A 27 3.95 -0.56 -7.99
C HIS A 27 4.30 -1.16 -6.61
N ASN A 28 5.29 -0.60 -5.89
CA ASN A 28 5.69 -1.03 -4.54
C ASN A 28 4.57 -0.85 -3.48
N VAL A 29 3.59 -0.03 -3.80
CA VAL A 29 2.36 0.19 -3.03
C VAL A 29 1.18 -0.36 -3.83
N ALA A 30 0.34 -1.17 -3.18
CA ALA A 30 -0.83 -1.79 -3.80
C ALA A 30 -2.09 -1.58 -2.95
N LEU A 31 -3.25 -1.54 -3.61
CA LEU A 31 -4.57 -1.44 -2.97
C LEU A 31 -5.20 -2.82 -2.63
N TYR A 32 -4.57 -3.91 -3.05
CA TYR A 32 -5.02 -5.29 -2.81
C TYR A 32 -6.51 -5.52 -3.18
N LEU A 33 -6.88 -5.08 -4.39
CA LEU A 33 -8.26 -5.11 -4.90
C LEU A 33 -8.70 -6.52 -5.29
N LEU A 34 -7.83 -7.27 -5.99
CA LEU A 34 -8.14 -8.58 -6.54
C LEU A 34 -7.32 -9.69 -5.88
N PRO A 35 -7.92 -10.83 -5.50
CA PRO A 35 -7.16 -11.93 -4.94
C PRO A 35 -6.18 -12.51 -5.98
N PRO A 36 -4.93 -12.82 -5.59
CA PRO A 36 -3.98 -13.48 -6.48
C PRO A 36 -4.44 -14.93 -6.72
N MET A 37 -4.50 -15.34 -7.98
CA MET A 37 -4.74 -16.72 -8.39
C MET A 37 -3.37 -17.36 -8.61
N VAL A 38 -2.74 -17.87 -7.54
CA VAL A 38 -1.39 -18.42 -7.60
C VAL A 38 -1.35 -19.71 -6.78
N ASP A 39 -0.72 -20.74 -7.35
CA ASP A 39 -0.40 -21.96 -6.62
C ASP A 39 0.81 -21.74 -5.72
N LEU A 40 0.65 -22.03 -4.43
CA LEU A 40 1.67 -21.79 -3.40
C LEU A 40 1.92 -23.07 -2.58
N ALA A 41 3.19 -23.41 -2.35
CA ALA A 41 3.55 -24.48 -1.45
C ALA A 41 3.16 -24.13 0.00
N ILE A 42 2.82 -25.14 0.81
CA ILE A 42 2.39 -24.92 2.20
C ILE A 42 3.50 -24.28 3.05
N GLU A 43 4.76 -24.65 2.79
CA GLU A 43 5.93 -24.08 3.49
C GLU A 43 6.10 -22.59 3.18
N ASP A 44 5.94 -22.20 1.91
CA ASP A 44 5.97 -20.80 1.50
C ASP A 44 4.79 -20.02 2.06
N PHE A 45 3.60 -20.63 2.11
CA PHE A 45 2.41 -20.05 2.72
C PHE A 45 2.65 -19.68 4.19
N GLU A 46 3.20 -20.61 4.98
CA GLU A 46 3.52 -20.37 6.38
C GLU A 46 4.60 -19.29 6.54
N THR A 47 5.65 -19.35 5.71
CA THR A 47 6.74 -18.38 5.74
C THR A 47 6.24 -16.96 5.46
N LEU A 48 5.45 -16.77 4.40
CA LEU A 48 4.87 -15.47 4.03
C LEU A 48 3.93 -14.92 5.11
N ALA A 49 3.11 -15.78 5.71
CA ALA A 49 2.22 -15.39 6.81
C ALA A 49 3.02 -14.89 8.02
N LEU A 50 4.05 -15.63 8.43
CA LEU A 50 4.88 -15.30 9.58
C LEU A 50 5.69 -14.02 9.35
N GLU A 51 6.26 -13.83 8.17
CA GLU A 51 7.01 -12.64 7.83
C GLU A 51 6.13 -11.39 7.88
N ARG A 52 4.96 -11.41 7.22
CA ARG A 52 4.05 -10.26 7.25
C ARG A 52 3.54 -9.98 8.66
N LEU A 53 3.25 -11.03 9.43
CA LEU A 53 2.85 -10.86 10.83
C LEU A 53 3.95 -10.17 11.64
N LYS A 54 5.23 -10.54 11.45
CA LYS A 54 6.36 -9.86 12.10
C LYS A 54 6.43 -8.38 11.71
N VAL A 55 6.23 -8.04 10.42
CA VAL A 55 6.15 -6.64 9.95
C VAL A 55 5.06 -5.87 10.71
N LEU A 56 3.84 -6.41 10.77
CA LEU A 56 2.72 -5.74 11.45
C LEU A 56 2.95 -5.59 12.96
N ARG A 57 3.68 -6.53 13.59
CA ARG A 57 4.07 -6.44 15.01
C ARG A 57 5.15 -5.40 15.26
N ILE A 58 6.11 -5.22 14.35
CA ILE A 58 7.11 -4.14 14.43
C ILE A 58 6.41 -2.78 14.35
N LEU A 59 5.47 -2.61 13.43
CA LEU A 59 4.66 -1.39 13.32
C LEU A 59 3.84 -1.13 14.58
N GLU A 60 3.22 -2.17 15.14
CA GLU A 60 2.52 -2.06 16.42
C GLU A 60 3.41 -1.52 17.54
N GLN A 61 4.63 -2.04 17.65
CA GLN A 61 5.60 -1.59 18.66
C GLN A 61 6.07 -0.15 18.39
N ALA A 62 6.29 0.21 17.13
CA ALA A 62 6.66 1.56 16.74
C ALA A 62 5.56 2.57 17.09
N THR A 63 4.30 2.24 16.78
CA THR A 63 3.14 3.08 17.16
C THR A 63 2.99 3.17 18.68
N ALA A 64 3.20 2.09 19.42
CA ALA A 64 3.19 2.10 20.89
C ALA A 64 4.30 2.98 21.49
N LYS A 65 5.45 3.10 20.81
CA LYS A 65 6.55 4.01 21.14
C LYS A 65 6.31 5.47 20.68
N ASN A 66 5.13 5.78 20.10
CA ASN A 66 4.78 7.07 19.50
C ASN A 66 5.73 7.51 18.37
N VAL A 67 6.29 6.55 17.62
CA VAL A 67 7.13 6.86 16.45
C VAL A 67 6.26 7.45 15.34
N LYS A 68 6.65 8.61 14.82
CA LYS A 68 5.97 9.25 13.69
C LYS A 68 6.38 8.55 12.39
N ILE A 69 5.52 7.67 11.88
CA ILE A 69 5.74 6.91 10.63
C ILE A 69 6.00 7.82 9.42
N GLY A 70 5.39 9.01 9.41
CA GLY A 70 5.59 10.02 8.35
C GLY A 70 6.82 10.91 8.51
N SER A 71 7.60 10.75 9.59
CA SER A 71 8.87 11.46 9.78
C SER A 71 10.02 10.61 9.25
N ASP A 72 11.04 11.22 8.65
CA ASP A 72 12.22 10.50 8.15
C ASP A 72 12.92 9.68 9.23
N GLU A 73 13.09 10.25 10.43
CA GLU A 73 13.69 9.57 11.58
C GLU A 73 12.88 8.34 12.03
N GLY A 74 11.55 8.47 12.03
CA GLY A 74 10.65 7.40 12.43
C GLY A 74 10.62 6.27 11.41
N ARG A 75 10.59 6.63 10.12
CA ARG A 75 10.72 5.69 9.01
C ARG A 75 12.04 4.94 9.08
N GLU A 76 13.16 5.64 9.25
CA GLU A 76 14.48 5.01 9.35
C GLU A 76 14.59 4.05 10.54
N SER A 77 14.05 4.41 11.71
CA SER A 77 13.99 3.52 12.87
C SER A 77 13.23 2.23 12.56
N ILE A 78 12.08 2.33 11.89
CA ILE A 78 11.27 1.16 11.52
C ILE A 78 12.01 0.29 10.49
N LEU A 79 12.66 0.91 9.49
CA LEU A 79 13.45 0.19 8.49
C LEU A 79 14.62 -0.57 9.13
N ASN A 80 15.28 0.04 10.13
CA ASN A 80 16.35 -0.62 10.87
C ASN A 80 15.84 -1.82 11.68
N GLU A 81 14.67 -1.69 12.33
CA GLU A 81 14.02 -2.83 13.02
C GLU A 81 13.63 -3.94 12.03
N MET A 82 13.08 -3.60 10.85
CA MET A 82 12.77 -4.58 9.80
C MET A 82 14.02 -5.29 9.26
N ASN A 83 15.10 -4.56 9.03
CA ASN A 83 16.37 -5.13 8.57
C ASN A 83 16.98 -6.07 9.61
N HIS A 84 16.90 -5.72 10.91
CA HIS A 84 17.34 -6.59 12.00
C HIS A 84 16.49 -7.86 12.12
N ALA A 85 15.20 -7.79 11.78
CA ALA A 85 14.29 -8.93 11.76
C ALA A 85 14.38 -9.80 10.50
N GLU A 86 15.38 -9.57 9.65
CA GLU A 86 15.62 -10.26 8.36
C GLU A 86 14.52 -10.00 7.30
N LEU A 87 13.70 -8.97 7.48
CA LEU A 87 12.58 -8.62 6.58
C LEU A 87 13.01 -7.67 5.46
N LYS A 88 14.14 -8.00 4.80
CA LYS A 88 14.78 -7.14 3.78
C LYS A 88 13.86 -6.85 2.59
N ALA A 89 13.01 -7.80 2.20
CA ALA A 89 12.03 -7.61 1.13
C ALA A 89 11.06 -6.47 1.44
N TYR A 90 10.52 -6.42 2.66
CA TYR A 90 9.58 -5.37 3.08
C TYR A 90 10.26 -4.02 3.30
N ALA A 91 11.47 -4.02 3.86
CA ALA A 91 12.26 -2.80 4.01
C ALA A 91 12.53 -2.15 2.64
N ARG A 92 12.80 -2.96 1.61
CA ARG A 92 13.03 -2.49 0.24
C ARG A 92 11.81 -1.79 -0.37
N LEU A 93 10.61 -2.33 -0.15
CA LEU A 93 9.35 -1.73 -0.62
C LEU A 93 9.08 -0.33 -0.03
N CYS A 94 9.74 0.00 1.09
CA CYS A 94 9.58 1.28 1.79
C CYS A 94 10.67 2.32 1.41
N THR A 95 11.44 2.08 0.35
CA THR A 95 12.58 2.93 -0.08
C THR A 95 12.39 3.57 -1.47
N GLY A 96 11.14 3.82 -1.85
CA GLY A 96 10.73 4.36 -3.16
C GLY A 96 10.23 3.28 -4.11
N ASN A 97 9.87 3.64 -5.34
CA ASN A 97 9.44 2.69 -6.37
C ASN A 97 10.60 2.34 -7.31
N ARG A 98 11.04 1.08 -7.30
CA ARG A 98 12.11 0.57 -8.17
C ARG A 98 11.64 -0.68 -8.88
N ASN A 99 12.00 -0.84 -10.16
CA ASN A 99 11.63 -1.98 -10.99
C ASN A 99 12.82 -2.92 -11.20
N THR A 100 13.43 -3.42 -10.11
CA THR A 100 14.41 -4.51 -10.21
C THR A 100 13.73 -5.86 -9.96
N ASP A 101 14.32 -6.97 -10.43
CA ASP A 101 13.78 -8.32 -10.21
C ASP A 101 13.52 -8.62 -8.72
N LEU A 102 14.38 -8.09 -7.85
CA LEU A 102 14.24 -8.22 -6.40
C LEU A 102 13.06 -7.40 -5.84
N ASP A 103 12.70 -6.30 -6.48
CA ASP A 103 11.51 -5.51 -6.11
C ASP A 103 10.24 -6.25 -6.56
N MET A 104 10.23 -6.80 -7.78
CA MET A 104 9.10 -7.59 -8.29
C MET A 104 8.81 -8.79 -7.37
N GLU A 105 9.85 -9.52 -6.96
CA GLU A 105 9.71 -10.60 -6.00
C GLU A 105 9.22 -10.10 -4.63
N ALA A 106 9.75 -8.97 -4.14
CA ALA A 106 9.27 -8.37 -2.89
C ALA A 106 7.78 -7.98 -2.96
N ARG A 107 7.33 -7.40 -4.08
CA ARG A 107 5.92 -7.05 -4.31
C ARG A 107 5.04 -8.29 -4.37
N ARG A 108 5.48 -9.35 -5.07
CA ARG A 108 4.78 -10.63 -5.11
C ARG A 108 4.55 -11.18 -3.72
N ARG A 109 5.61 -11.22 -2.90
CA ARG A 109 5.55 -11.68 -1.50
C ARG A 109 4.62 -10.82 -0.65
N ASP A 110 4.69 -9.51 -0.80
CA ASP A 110 3.81 -8.56 -0.09
C ASP A 110 2.33 -8.73 -0.48
N TYR A 111 2.05 -8.86 -1.77
CA TYR A 111 0.70 -9.04 -2.28
C TYR A 111 0.07 -10.34 -1.78
N VAL A 112 0.78 -11.45 -1.94
CA VAL A 112 0.29 -12.79 -1.53
C VAL A 112 0.13 -12.86 -0.01
N SER A 113 1.13 -12.39 0.75
CA SER A 113 1.10 -12.43 2.22
C SER A 113 -0.08 -11.65 2.82
N HIS A 114 -0.51 -10.55 2.18
CA HIS A 114 -1.68 -9.80 2.60
C HIS A 114 -2.96 -10.65 2.55
N PHE A 115 -3.21 -11.34 1.44
CA PHE A 115 -4.37 -12.21 1.30
C PHE A 115 -4.31 -13.44 2.21
N ILE A 116 -3.11 -13.97 2.47
CA ILE A 116 -2.91 -15.05 3.44
C ILE A 116 -3.38 -14.61 4.84
N LEU A 117 -2.94 -13.44 5.32
CA LEU A 117 -3.34 -12.95 6.65
C LEU A 117 -4.82 -12.61 6.73
N ARG A 118 -5.47 -12.18 5.63
CA ARG A 118 -6.93 -11.98 5.62
C ARG A 118 -7.70 -13.23 6.07
N PHE A 119 -7.24 -14.45 5.73
CA PHE A 119 -7.89 -15.68 6.19
C PHE A 119 -7.78 -15.92 7.70
N ALA A 120 -6.68 -15.50 8.32
CA ALA A 120 -6.48 -15.65 9.76
C ALA A 120 -7.27 -14.60 10.56
N TYR A 121 -7.28 -13.36 10.08
CA TYR A 121 -7.79 -12.19 10.82
C TYR A 121 -9.26 -11.85 10.52
N CYS A 122 -9.95 -12.58 9.63
CA CYS A 122 -11.38 -12.37 9.35
C CYS A 122 -12.33 -12.91 10.44
N ARG A 123 -11.82 -13.68 11.41
CA ARG A 123 -12.64 -14.46 12.36
C ARG A 123 -13.42 -13.62 13.38
N SER A 124 -12.85 -12.52 13.84
CA SER A 124 -13.48 -11.64 14.83
C SER A 124 -13.38 -10.18 14.41
N GLU A 125 -14.27 -9.34 14.92
CA GLU A 125 -14.21 -7.90 14.63
C GLU A 125 -12.96 -7.24 15.22
N GLU A 126 -12.53 -7.66 16.40
CA GLU A 126 -11.31 -7.17 17.03
C GLU A 126 -10.07 -7.45 16.17
N LEU A 127 -9.94 -8.69 15.66
CA LEU A 127 -8.85 -9.08 14.78
C LEU A 127 -8.90 -8.31 13.45
N ARG A 128 -10.09 -8.10 12.88
CA ARG A 128 -10.27 -7.29 11.66
C ARG A 128 -9.83 -5.85 11.88
N ARG A 129 -10.26 -5.21 12.98
CA ARG A 129 -9.86 -3.84 13.31
C ARG A 129 -8.35 -3.73 13.52
N TRP A 130 -7.76 -4.67 14.25
CA TRP A 130 -6.31 -4.71 14.45
C TRP A 130 -5.57 -4.83 13.11
N PHE A 131 -5.99 -5.77 12.26
CA PHE A 131 -5.37 -6.01 10.95
C PHE A 131 -5.48 -4.78 10.04
N VAL A 132 -6.66 -4.19 9.91
CA VAL A 132 -6.86 -2.98 9.10
C VAL A 132 -6.00 -1.82 9.59
N THR A 133 -5.96 -1.56 10.89
CA THR A 133 -5.12 -0.49 11.45
C THR A 133 -3.64 -0.69 11.14
N ARG A 134 -3.10 -1.91 11.32
CA ARG A 134 -1.69 -2.19 11.04
C ARG A 134 -1.36 -2.17 9.54
N GLU A 135 -2.28 -2.63 8.70
CA GLU A 135 -2.13 -2.55 7.24
C GLU A 135 -2.16 -1.10 6.75
N MET A 136 -3.02 -0.25 7.31
CA MET A 136 -3.03 1.18 7.02
C MET A 136 -1.71 1.85 7.43
N GLU A 137 -1.13 1.48 8.57
CA GLU A 137 0.19 1.95 8.99
C GLU A 137 1.30 1.50 8.04
N LEU A 138 1.27 0.24 7.58
CA LEU A 138 2.21 -0.28 6.59
C LEU A 138 2.07 0.46 5.24
N PHE A 139 0.84 0.69 4.79
CA PHE A 139 0.57 1.48 3.60
C PHE A 139 1.16 2.88 3.74
N ARG A 140 0.92 3.54 4.88
CA ARG A 140 1.45 4.88 5.15
C ARG A 140 2.98 4.91 5.15
N LEU A 141 3.64 3.89 5.70
CA LEU A 141 5.09 3.77 5.70
C LEU A 141 5.66 3.62 4.28
N LYS A 142 5.03 2.79 3.45
CA LYS A 142 5.46 2.62 2.06
C LYS A 142 5.23 3.90 1.27
N PHE A 143 4.06 4.51 1.43
CA PHE A 143 3.68 5.75 0.75
C PHE A 143 4.56 6.93 1.16
N SER A 144 4.99 7.03 2.43
CA SER A 144 5.90 8.09 2.87
C SER A 144 7.31 7.97 2.31
N GLY A 145 7.70 6.80 1.81
CA GLY A 145 8.98 6.58 1.14
C GLY A 145 8.97 6.88 -0.37
N LEU A 146 7.82 7.24 -0.94
CA LEU A 146 7.68 7.52 -2.37
C LEU A 146 8.11 8.94 -2.71
N SER A 147 8.64 9.13 -3.92
CA SER A 147 8.87 10.46 -4.49
C SER A 147 7.60 11.05 -5.11
N SER A 148 7.56 12.36 -5.36
CA SER A 148 6.41 12.98 -6.05
C SER A 148 6.13 12.35 -7.42
N GLN A 149 7.17 11.88 -8.12
CA GLN A 149 7.00 11.15 -9.39
C GLN A 149 6.33 9.79 -9.17
N ASP A 150 6.79 9.01 -8.19
CA ASP A 150 6.19 7.70 -7.89
C ASP A 150 4.72 7.83 -7.45
N VAL A 151 4.38 8.93 -6.76
CA VAL A 151 2.99 9.23 -6.39
C VAL A 151 2.13 9.55 -7.62
N ALA A 152 2.66 10.32 -8.57
CA ALA A 152 1.97 10.59 -9.83
C ALA A 152 1.75 9.31 -10.64
N ASP A 153 2.78 8.47 -10.75
CA ASP A 153 2.71 7.17 -11.43
C ASP A 153 1.65 6.26 -10.74
N PHE A 154 1.60 6.26 -9.41
CA PHE A 154 0.56 5.53 -8.66
C PHE A 154 -0.85 6.04 -8.96
N ILE A 155 -1.04 7.36 -9.02
CA ILE A 155 -2.35 7.96 -9.34
C ILE A 155 -2.82 7.56 -10.74
N GLU A 156 -1.93 7.60 -11.73
CA GLU A 156 -2.21 7.24 -13.12
C GLU A 156 -2.54 5.74 -13.26
N GLU A 157 -1.76 4.89 -12.60
CA GLU A 157 -1.92 3.43 -12.67
C GLU A 157 -3.23 2.94 -12.01
N PHE A 158 -3.67 3.59 -10.94
CA PHE A 158 -4.92 3.25 -10.26
C PHE A 158 -6.16 3.99 -10.83
N ASP A 159 -6.00 4.69 -11.96
CA ASP A 159 -7.05 5.48 -12.64
C ASP A 159 -7.81 6.39 -11.67
N MET A 160 -7.06 7.04 -10.77
CA MET A 160 -7.64 8.01 -9.86
C MET A 160 -7.79 9.33 -10.64
N ASP A 161 -8.99 9.92 -10.67
CA ASP A 161 -9.33 11.19 -11.36
C ASP A 161 -8.64 12.43 -10.72
N TYR A 162 -7.38 12.30 -10.32
CA TYR A 162 -6.60 13.29 -9.59
C TYR A 162 -5.61 13.94 -10.55
N THR A 163 -5.83 15.21 -10.84
CA THR A 163 -5.00 15.95 -11.80
C THR A 163 -4.04 16.88 -11.05
N PRO A 164 -2.71 16.81 -11.28
CA PRO A 164 -1.79 17.74 -10.64
C PRO A 164 -2.05 19.17 -11.10
N LEU A 165 -2.05 20.13 -10.16
CA LEU A 165 -2.23 21.54 -10.49
C LEU A 165 -1.02 22.09 -11.24
N THR A 166 -1.27 22.84 -12.31
CA THR A 166 -0.22 23.59 -12.99
C THR A 166 0.23 24.79 -12.16
N ALA A 167 1.45 25.30 -12.43
CA ALA A 167 1.98 26.47 -11.72
C ALA A 167 1.09 27.72 -11.88
N ASP A 168 0.45 27.87 -13.04
CA ASP A 168 -0.43 28.99 -13.35
C ASP A 168 -1.74 28.89 -12.56
N GLU A 169 -2.42 27.73 -12.60
CA GLU A 169 -3.65 27.49 -11.83
C GLU A 169 -3.40 27.62 -10.33
N ARG A 170 -2.26 27.12 -9.85
CA ARG A 170 -1.85 27.24 -8.45
C ARG A 170 -1.67 28.69 -8.02
N ALA A 171 -1.16 29.56 -8.89
CA ALA A 171 -1.02 30.98 -8.60
C ALA A 171 -2.38 31.67 -8.47
N GLU A 172 -3.37 31.25 -9.26
CA GLU A 172 -4.73 31.79 -9.20
C GLU A 172 -5.46 31.41 -7.91
N VAL A 173 -5.32 30.17 -7.42
CA VAL A 173 -5.99 29.70 -6.20
C VAL A 173 -5.15 29.82 -4.92
N LYS A 174 -3.98 30.46 -5.00
CA LYS A 174 -2.98 30.52 -3.92
C LYS A 174 -3.55 31.02 -2.59
N GLU A 175 -4.35 32.08 -2.61
CA GLU A 175 -4.97 32.65 -1.41
C GLU A 175 -5.96 31.65 -0.76
N GLY A 176 -6.80 31.00 -1.56
CA GLY A 176 -7.74 29.97 -1.07
C GLY A 176 -7.04 28.74 -0.50
N LEU A 177 -5.89 28.34 -1.07
CA LEU A 177 -5.07 27.26 -0.55
C LEU A 177 -4.48 27.62 0.83
N TYR A 178 -4.03 28.86 1.03
CA TYR A 178 -3.54 29.31 2.33
C TYR A 178 -4.61 29.35 3.40
N ASP A 179 -5.78 29.87 3.08
CA ASP A 179 -6.89 30.00 4.03
C ASP A 179 -7.47 28.63 4.42
N SER A 180 -7.43 27.66 3.50
CA SER A 180 -8.00 26.32 3.71
C SER A 180 -7.00 25.34 4.36
N THR A 181 -5.69 25.54 4.15
CA THR A 181 -4.66 24.62 4.65
C THR A 181 -4.18 25.05 6.03
N GLY A 182 -4.98 24.72 7.06
CA GLY A 182 -4.61 24.98 8.46
C GLY A 182 -3.30 24.28 8.87
N TYR A 183 -2.55 24.89 9.80
CA TYR A 183 -1.35 24.33 10.45
C TYR A 183 -0.07 24.21 9.62
N GLN A 184 -0.01 24.76 8.41
CA GLN A 184 1.21 24.79 7.59
C GLN A 184 1.69 26.21 7.31
N THR A 185 3.01 26.37 7.19
CA THR A 185 3.60 27.68 6.87
C THR A 185 3.43 27.98 5.39
N VAL A 186 3.30 29.26 5.03
CA VAL A 186 3.28 29.77 3.63
C VAL A 186 4.37 29.14 2.76
N SER A 187 5.59 29.01 3.30
CA SER A 187 6.72 28.40 2.60
C SER A 187 6.60 26.88 2.40
N GLN A 188 5.89 26.18 3.27
CA GLN A 188 5.66 24.73 3.14
C GLN A 188 4.59 24.47 2.08
N ILE A 189 3.54 25.29 2.09
CA ILE A 189 2.47 25.25 1.09
C ILE A 189 3.05 25.54 -0.31
N ASP A 190 4.02 26.46 -0.44
CA ASP A 190 4.70 26.74 -1.72
C ASP A 190 5.60 25.58 -2.23
N THR A 191 5.98 24.65 -1.36
CA THR A 191 6.73 23.43 -1.75
C THR A 191 5.86 22.20 -1.95
N MET A 192 4.57 22.25 -1.60
CA MET A 192 3.68 21.11 -1.71
C MET A 192 3.07 20.97 -3.11
N ASP A 193 2.90 19.72 -3.51
CA ASP A 193 2.16 19.34 -4.71
C ASP A 193 0.65 19.34 -4.40
N PHE A 194 -0.13 20.05 -5.21
CA PHE A 194 -1.59 20.12 -5.10
C PHE A 194 -2.23 19.35 -6.24
N TYR A 195 -3.31 18.64 -5.92
CA TYR A 195 -4.08 17.85 -6.88
C TYR A 195 -5.52 18.33 -6.91
N LYS A 196 -6.08 18.43 -8.11
CA LYS A 196 -7.49 18.72 -8.37
C LYS A 196 -8.23 17.39 -8.38
N VAL A 197 -9.21 17.30 -7.49
CA VAL A 197 -9.96 16.08 -7.18
C VAL A 197 -11.45 16.42 -7.12
N PRO A 198 -12.36 15.52 -7.57
CA PRO A 198 -13.80 15.68 -7.34
C PRO A 198 -14.12 15.84 -5.85
N PHE A 199 -14.92 16.85 -5.49
CA PHE A 199 -15.22 17.13 -4.07
C PHE A 199 -15.93 15.96 -3.36
N THR A 200 -16.59 15.08 -4.12
CA THR A 200 -17.26 13.87 -3.62
C THR A 200 -16.30 12.88 -2.99
N ASP A 201 -15.03 12.92 -3.38
CA ASP A 201 -14.02 11.94 -2.96
C ASP A 201 -13.23 12.43 -1.74
N VAL A 202 -13.33 13.72 -1.43
CA VAL A 202 -12.59 14.40 -0.34
C VAL A 202 -13.53 15.03 0.71
N LEU A 203 -14.69 14.40 0.95
CA LEU A 203 -15.70 14.92 1.89
C LEU A 203 -15.14 15.14 3.30
N ASP A 204 -14.23 14.29 3.76
CA ASP A 204 -13.61 14.43 5.09
C ASP A 204 -12.70 15.67 5.22
N LEU A 205 -12.22 16.23 4.11
CA LEU A 205 -11.40 17.45 4.09
C LEU A 205 -12.23 18.74 3.96
N VAL A 206 -13.44 18.64 3.40
CA VAL A 206 -14.30 19.80 3.09
C VAL A 206 -15.37 20.04 4.17
N ARG A 207 -15.67 19.02 4.98
CA ARG A 207 -16.79 19.03 5.93
C ARG A 207 -16.59 19.90 7.16
#